data_AF-A0A9P0KDI3-F1
#
_entry.id   AF-A0A9P0KDI3-F1
#
_cell.length_a   1.000
_cell.length_b   1.000
_cell.length_c   1.000
_cell.angle_alpha   90.00
_cell.angle_beta   90.00
_cell.angle_gamma   90.00
#
_symmetry.space_group_name_H-M   'P 1'
#
loop_
_entity.id
_entity.type
_entity.pdbx_description
1 polymer ?
#
loop_
_entity_poly.entity_id
_entity_poly.type
_entity_poly.pdbx_seq_one_letter_code
_entity_poly.pdbx_strand_id
1 'polypeptide(L)'
;MGEEIPEKHFEESKMKAQKENKYNRLLPYVHDIEEEAEKLFIDIKTNLIRSVLGREMRPGCAMWTSRLIKYIKIYGYKFSKQDHIALIKLFYELLIIPDLEPTRVNKCASTLTVLLKKKYLLSREDLQLDWRPLYDMCVRVTEKTKRDLGMYRYSASFEGTLFNAIRMCRVYFPASATQEILDEFKQYLCPFNTCDMSYSMEYMELFLPCHVKPSEAGISYKLWFDELMILWNNCQEACPWENYLMYMMTNLARYQIGYIDWQPHIANMFVRSLFQRSLLMFKNYGVVENVIYISLV
;
A
#
# COMPACT_ATOMS: atom_id res chain seq x y z
N MET A 1 -54.67 -13.56 10.23
CA MET A 1 -54.44 -12.68 9.06
C MET A 1 -53.01 -12.19 9.16
N GLY A 2 -52.08 -12.96 8.59
CA GLY A 2 -50.69 -12.52 8.43
C GLY A 2 -50.60 -11.81 7.10
N GLU A 3 -50.29 -10.52 7.11
CA GLU A 3 -50.04 -9.76 5.89
C GLU A 3 -48.68 -10.17 5.32
N GLU A 4 -48.72 -10.85 4.18
CA GLU A 4 -47.56 -11.12 3.34
C GLU A 4 -47.00 -9.80 2.82
N ILE A 5 -45.76 -9.51 3.20
CA ILE A 5 -44.98 -8.39 2.68
C ILE A 5 -44.66 -8.73 1.21
N PRO A 6 -45.06 -7.92 0.21
CA PRO A 6 -44.83 -8.26 -1.17
C PRO A 6 -43.34 -8.15 -1.51
N GLU A 7 -42.76 -9.27 -1.97
CA GLU A 7 -41.45 -9.31 -2.64
C GLU A 7 -41.51 -8.47 -3.92
N LYS A 8 -41.16 -7.18 -3.80
CA LYS A 8 -40.89 -6.36 -4.99
C LYS A 8 -39.52 -6.74 -5.54
N HIS A 9 -39.55 -7.43 -6.67
CA HIS A 9 -38.40 -7.59 -7.57
C HIS A 9 -37.72 -6.23 -7.76
N PHE A 10 -36.50 -6.10 -7.24
CA PHE A 10 -35.61 -4.99 -7.52
C PHE A 10 -35.24 -5.07 -9.00
N GLU A 11 -35.72 -4.11 -9.80
CA GLU A 11 -35.17 -3.87 -11.13
C GLU A 11 -33.65 -3.72 -11.00
N GLU A 12 -32.91 -4.52 -11.77
CA GLU A 12 -31.45 -4.53 -11.76
C GLU A 12 -30.95 -3.12 -12.13
N SER A 13 -30.27 -2.47 -11.18
CA SER A 13 -29.57 -1.20 -11.40
C SER A 13 -28.73 -1.29 -12.68
N LYS A 14 -28.93 -0.36 -13.62
CA LYS A 14 -28.22 -0.29 -14.91
C LYS A 14 -26.69 -0.23 -14.75
N MET A 15 -26.20 0.11 -13.56
CA MET A 15 -24.80 0.05 -13.19
C MET A 15 -24.58 -1.05 -12.14
N LYS A 16 -23.93 -2.15 -12.53
CA LYS A 16 -23.57 -3.22 -11.59
C LYS A 16 -22.49 -2.72 -10.61
N ALA A 17 -22.93 -2.21 -9.47
CA ALA A 17 -22.06 -1.74 -8.40
C ALA A 17 -21.20 -2.88 -7.83
N GLN A 18 -19.92 -2.61 -7.54
CA GLN A 18 -19.03 -3.61 -6.97
C GLN A 18 -19.32 -3.88 -5.50
N LYS A 19 -19.40 -2.83 -4.68
CA LYS A 19 -19.60 -2.98 -3.23
C LYS A 19 -20.22 -1.76 -2.57
N GLU A 20 -21.54 -1.80 -2.50
CA GLU A 20 -22.34 -0.81 -1.79
C GLU A 20 -22.14 -0.86 -0.26
N ASN A 21 -22.44 0.26 0.38
CA ASN A 21 -22.65 0.33 1.81
C ASN A 21 -23.99 -0.32 2.18
N LYS A 22 -23.94 -1.46 2.90
CA LYS A 22 -25.13 -2.22 3.29
C LYS A 22 -26.13 -1.41 4.14
N TYR A 23 -25.62 -0.46 4.93
CA TYR A 23 -26.45 0.33 5.84
C TYR A 23 -27.36 1.33 5.10
N ASN A 24 -27.03 1.69 3.86
CA ASN A 24 -27.87 2.61 3.08
C ASN A 24 -29.26 2.03 2.78
N ARG A 25 -29.37 0.70 2.77
CA ARG A 25 -30.65 -0.01 2.57
C ARG A 25 -31.60 0.11 3.75
N LEU A 26 -31.09 0.51 4.92
CA LEU A 26 -31.86 0.64 6.16
C LEU A 26 -32.39 2.08 6.37
N LEU A 27 -32.08 3.00 5.46
CA LEU A 27 -32.47 4.39 5.60
C LEU A 27 -33.93 4.61 5.16
N PRO A 28 -34.70 5.49 5.82
CA PRO A 28 -36.09 5.77 5.47
C PRO A 28 -36.31 6.25 4.03
N TYR A 29 -35.29 6.85 3.41
CA TYR A 29 -35.31 7.41 2.06
C TYR A 29 -34.51 6.56 1.05
N VAL A 30 -34.44 5.24 1.26
CA VAL A 30 -33.66 4.31 0.41
C VAL A 30 -33.96 4.43 -1.09
N HIS A 31 -35.19 4.79 -1.45
CA HIS A 31 -35.61 4.96 -2.83
C HIS A 31 -34.89 6.11 -3.55
N ASP A 32 -34.53 7.17 -2.82
CA ASP A 32 -33.86 8.36 -3.38
C ASP A 32 -32.34 8.15 -3.53
N ILE A 33 -31.78 7.20 -2.77
CA ILE A 33 -30.33 6.94 -2.70
C ILE A 33 -29.75 6.42 -4.03
N GLU A 34 -30.55 5.70 -4.82
CA GLU A 34 -30.07 5.20 -6.13
C GLU A 34 -29.78 6.35 -7.08
N GLU A 35 -30.79 7.21 -7.31
CA GLU A 35 -30.69 8.35 -8.20
C GLU A 35 -29.68 9.39 -7.71
N GLU A 36 -29.67 9.69 -6.41
CA GLU A 36 -28.71 10.63 -5.82
C GLU A 36 -27.28 10.16 -6.02
N ALA A 37 -27.00 8.89 -5.76
CA ALA A 37 -25.65 8.34 -5.89
C ALA A 37 -25.19 8.25 -7.35
N GLU A 38 -26.09 7.93 -8.29
CA GLU A 38 -25.76 7.91 -9.72
C GLU A 38 -25.42 9.31 -10.21
N LYS A 39 -26.29 10.30 -9.92
CA LYS A 39 -26.10 11.70 -10.31
C LYS A 39 -24.80 12.27 -9.73
N LEU A 40 -24.56 12.06 -8.43
CA LEU A 40 -23.35 12.53 -7.77
C LEU A 40 -22.09 11.89 -8.36
N PHE A 41 -22.13 10.60 -8.71
CA PHE A 41 -21.00 9.93 -9.32
C PHE A 41 -20.71 10.45 -10.74
N ILE A 42 -21.75 10.69 -11.55
CA ILE A 42 -21.63 11.30 -12.88
C ILE A 42 -20.99 12.70 -12.77
N ASP A 43 -21.42 13.51 -11.80
CA ASP A 43 -20.84 14.82 -11.54
C ASP A 43 -19.37 14.73 -11.14
N ILE A 44 -19.03 13.80 -10.24
CA ILE A 44 -17.65 13.57 -9.81
C ILE A 44 -16.78 13.18 -11.00
N LYS A 45 -17.23 12.20 -11.80
CA LYS A 45 -16.50 11.69 -12.97
C LYS A 45 -16.29 12.81 -14.00
N THR A 46 -17.36 13.49 -14.39
CA THR A 46 -17.33 14.54 -15.41
C THR A 46 -16.40 15.68 -15.02
N ASN A 47 -16.51 16.14 -13.78
CA ASN A 47 -15.74 17.29 -13.36
C ASN A 47 -14.29 16.95 -12.96
N LEU A 48 -14.00 15.73 -12.49
CA LEU A 48 -12.62 15.26 -12.37
C LEU A 48 -11.92 15.27 -13.74
N ILE A 49 -12.58 14.73 -14.76
CA ILE A 49 -12.04 14.71 -16.13
C ILE A 49 -11.81 16.13 -16.64
N ARG A 50 -12.79 17.02 -16.49
CA ARG A 50 -12.66 18.43 -16.89
C ARG A 50 -11.51 19.14 -16.18
N SER A 51 -11.37 18.96 -14.87
CA SER A 51 -10.27 19.57 -14.12
C SER A 51 -8.90 19.04 -14.55
N VAL A 52 -8.77 17.74 -14.82
CA VAL A 52 -7.50 17.15 -15.25
C VAL A 52 -7.15 17.61 -16.68
N LEU A 53 -8.11 17.59 -17.61
CA LEU A 53 -7.91 18.08 -18.99
C LEU A 53 -7.58 19.58 -19.01
N GLY A 54 -8.24 20.37 -18.16
CA GLY A 54 -7.96 21.80 -17.99
C GLY A 54 -6.67 22.09 -17.21
N ARG A 55 -5.91 21.07 -16.77
CA ARG A 55 -4.73 21.18 -15.89
C ARG A 55 -4.99 21.97 -14.60
N GLU A 56 -6.24 22.00 -14.17
CA GLU A 56 -6.72 22.72 -13.00
C GLU A 56 -6.64 21.82 -11.76
N MET A 57 -5.41 21.65 -11.23
CA MET A 57 -5.20 20.87 -10.01
C MET A 57 -5.88 21.51 -8.79
N ARG A 58 -6.05 22.84 -8.79
CA ARG A 58 -6.83 23.60 -7.80
C ARG A 58 -7.60 24.76 -8.45
N PRO A 59 -8.82 25.05 -7.96
CA PRO A 59 -9.57 24.29 -6.96
C PRO A 59 -10.19 22.97 -7.49
N GLY A 60 -10.40 22.85 -8.81
CA GLY A 60 -11.17 21.77 -9.44
C GLY A 60 -10.81 20.35 -9.01
N CYS A 61 -9.64 19.86 -9.40
CA CYS A 61 -9.27 18.46 -9.14
C CYS A 61 -9.29 18.12 -7.63
N ALA A 62 -8.78 19.02 -6.79
CA ALA A 62 -8.77 18.84 -5.33
C ALA A 62 -10.18 18.76 -4.72
N MET A 63 -11.11 19.58 -5.20
CA MET A 63 -12.50 19.58 -4.73
C MET A 63 -13.20 18.26 -5.09
N TRP A 64 -13.14 17.86 -6.36
CA TRP A 64 -13.80 16.66 -6.85
C TRP A 64 -13.18 15.37 -6.32
N THR A 65 -11.87 15.36 -6.08
CA THR A 65 -11.19 14.28 -5.34
C THR A 65 -11.76 14.16 -3.92
N SER A 66 -11.99 15.28 -3.24
CA SER A 66 -12.57 15.26 -1.90
C SER A 66 -14.03 14.79 -1.90
N ARG A 67 -14.80 15.11 -2.94
CA ARG A 67 -16.16 14.57 -3.16
C ARG A 67 -16.14 13.08 -3.45
N LEU A 68 -15.18 12.58 -4.24
CA LEU A 68 -14.99 11.14 -4.46
C LEU A 68 -14.71 10.37 -3.17
N ILE A 69 -13.83 10.88 -2.31
CA ILE A 69 -13.55 10.25 -1.01
C ILE A 69 -14.82 10.19 -0.15
N LYS A 70 -15.59 11.28 -0.11
CA LYS A 70 -16.88 11.32 0.61
C LYS A 70 -17.89 10.34 0.01
N TYR A 71 -17.98 10.29 -1.32
CA TYR A 71 -18.82 9.33 -2.04
C TYR A 71 -18.53 7.89 -1.63
N ILE A 72 -17.25 7.50 -1.64
CA ILE A 72 -16.83 6.15 -1.24
C ILE A 72 -17.15 5.88 0.23
N LYS A 73 -17.04 6.89 1.10
CA LYS A 73 -17.38 6.75 2.52
C LYS A 73 -18.88 6.54 2.76
N ILE A 74 -19.74 7.22 2.00
CA ILE A 74 -21.20 7.19 2.18
C ILE A 74 -21.80 5.98 1.44
N TYR A 75 -21.52 5.85 0.14
CA TYR A 75 -22.15 4.86 -0.74
C TYR A 75 -21.32 3.59 -0.94
N GLY A 76 -20.05 3.59 -0.56
CA GLY A 76 -19.13 2.51 -0.88
C GLY A 76 -18.61 2.61 -2.32
N TYR A 77 -18.31 1.47 -2.93
CA TYR A 77 -17.84 1.36 -4.31
C TYR A 77 -19.04 1.15 -5.23
N LYS A 78 -19.94 2.14 -5.22
CA LYS A 78 -21.18 2.15 -6.02
C LYS A 78 -20.89 2.70 -7.42
N PHE A 79 -19.97 2.04 -8.10
CA PHE A 79 -19.60 2.31 -9.49
C PHE A 79 -19.15 1.01 -10.15
N SER A 80 -19.06 1.02 -11.48
CA SER A 80 -18.65 -0.14 -12.25
C SER A 80 -17.17 -0.49 -12.00
N LYS A 81 -16.81 -1.76 -12.23
CA LYS A 81 -15.41 -2.21 -12.17
C LYS A 81 -14.52 -1.43 -13.16
N GLN A 82 -15.06 -1.10 -14.34
CA GLN A 82 -14.35 -0.31 -15.35
C GLN A 82 -14.04 1.10 -14.83
N ASP A 83 -15.01 1.76 -14.22
CA ASP A 83 -14.79 3.08 -13.61
C ASP A 83 -13.81 3.01 -12.44
N HIS A 84 -13.86 1.94 -11.64
CA HIS A 84 -12.90 1.74 -10.55
C HIS A 84 -11.46 1.68 -11.06
N ILE A 85 -11.22 0.87 -12.10
CA ILE A 85 -9.91 0.75 -12.75
C ILE A 85 -9.49 2.09 -13.34
N ALA A 86 -10.40 2.79 -14.04
CA ALA A 86 -10.13 4.09 -14.63
C ALA A 86 -9.76 5.15 -13.57
N LEU A 87 -10.44 5.19 -12.43
CA LEU A 87 -10.12 6.07 -11.31
C LEU A 87 -8.74 5.74 -10.72
N ILE A 88 -8.42 4.47 -10.53
CA ILE A 88 -7.10 4.07 -10.03
C ILE A 88 -6.00 4.52 -10.99
N LYS A 89 -6.15 4.23 -12.29
CA LYS A 89 -5.18 4.65 -13.32
C LYS A 89 -5.04 6.16 -13.34
N LEU A 90 -6.14 6.91 -13.30
CA LEU A 90 -6.12 8.37 -13.23
C LEU A 90 -5.30 8.87 -12.04
N PHE A 91 -5.58 8.39 -10.82
CA PHE A 91 -4.86 8.86 -9.64
C PHE A 91 -3.42 8.35 -9.57
N TYR A 92 -3.11 7.20 -10.18
CA TYR A 92 -1.75 6.71 -10.36
C TYR A 92 -0.95 7.65 -11.28
N GLU A 93 -1.50 7.99 -12.45
CA GLU A 93 -0.89 8.93 -13.39
C GLU A 93 -0.72 10.32 -12.77
N LEU A 94 -1.74 10.82 -12.05
CA LEU A 94 -1.64 12.10 -11.32
C LEU A 94 -0.56 12.07 -10.24
N LEU A 95 -0.32 10.92 -9.59
CA LEU A 95 0.68 10.78 -8.54
C LEU A 95 2.11 10.88 -9.09
N ILE A 96 2.36 10.36 -10.30
CA ILE A 96 3.70 10.31 -10.90
C ILE A 96 4.07 11.56 -11.70
N ILE A 97 3.17 12.55 -11.81
CA ILE A 97 3.45 13.84 -12.46
C ILE A 97 4.75 14.45 -11.87
N PRO A 98 5.73 14.80 -12.73
CA PRO A 98 6.97 15.43 -12.27
C PRO A 98 6.69 16.79 -11.64
N ASP A 99 7.46 17.12 -10.59
CA ASP A 99 7.40 18.39 -9.87
C ASP A 99 6.01 18.78 -9.32
N LEU A 100 5.16 17.79 -9.09
CA LEU A 100 3.87 18.00 -8.45
C LEU A 100 4.07 18.42 -6.98
N GLU A 101 3.36 19.49 -6.57
CA GLU A 101 3.39 19.99 -5.20
C GLU A 101 3.13 18.88 -4.17
N PRO A 102 3.90 18.78 -3.06
CA PRO A 102 3.76 17.70 -2.08
C PRO A 102 2.35 17.52 -1.51
N THR A 103 1.62 18.63 -1.28
CA THR A 103 0.23 18.58 -0.82
C THR A 103 -0.67 17.80 -1.78
N ARG A 104 -0.42 17.91 -3.09
CA ARG A 104 -1.18 17.24 -4.16
C ARG A 104 -0.77 15.79 -4.29
N VAL A 105 0.53 15.49 -4.19
CA VAL A 105 1.05 14.12 -4.11
C VAL A 105 0.39 13.38 -2.94
N ASN A 106 0.35 14.01 -1.76
CA ASN A 106 -0.28 13.43 -0.57
C ASN A 106 -1.77 13.13 -0.79
N LYS A 107 -2.50 14.06 -1.43
CA LYS A 107 -3.92 13.89 -1.75
C LYS A 107 -4.15 12.75 -2.73
N CYS A 108 -3.32 12.60 -3.76
CA CYS A 108 -3.39 11.50 -4.71
C CYS A 108 -3.07 10.16 -4.02
N ALA A 109 -2.00 10.08 -3.23
CA ALA A 109 -1.61 8.90 -2.46
C ALA A 109 -2.71 8.46 -1.49
N SER A 110 -3.33 9.40 -0.78
CA SER A 110 -4.46 9.15 0.11
C SER A 110 -5.67 8.61 -0.64
N THR A 111 -5.94 9.15 -1.84
CA THR A 111 -7.07 8.72 -2.67
C THR A 111 -6.83 7.32 -3.24
N LEU A 112 -5.63 7.03 -3.74
CA LEU A 112 -5.23 5.68 -4.17
C LEU A 112 -5.35 4.67 -3.02
N THR A 113 -4.92 5.04 -1.82
CA THR A 113 -5.08 4.19 -0.63
C THR A 113 -6.55 3.82 -0.41
N VAL A 114 -7.47 4.78 -0.55
CA VAL A 114 -8.91 4.54 -0.42
C VAL A 114 -9.40 3.64 -1.56
N LEU A 115 -9.04 3.93 -2.81
CA LEU A 115 -9.49 3.15 -3.97
C LEU A 115 -8.98 1.69 -3.94
N LEU A 116 -7.78 1.46 -3.44
CA LEU A 116 -7.13 0.13 -3.40
C LEU A 116 -7.38 -0.64 -2.10
N LYS A 117 -8.06 -0.04 -1.11
CA LYS A 117 -8.28 -0.64 0.21
C LYS A 117 -8.94 -2.02 0.16
N LYS A 118 -9.92 -2.22 -0.73
CA LYS A 118 -10.66 -3.49 -0.87
C LYS A 118 -10.06 -4.35 -1.97
N LYS A 119 -8.92 -5.00 -1.67
CA LYS A 119 -8.14 -5.83 -2.60
C LYS A 119 -8.93 -6.95 -3.28
N TYR A 120 -10.00 -7.46 -2.66
CA TYR A 120 -10.84 -8.50 -3.24
C TYR A 120 -11.74 -8.03 -4.40
N LEU A 121 -11.83 -6.71 -4.65
CA LEU A 121 -12.64 -6.15 -5.74
C LEU A 121 -11.94 -6.17 -7.10
N LEU A 122 -10.61 -6.27 -7.11
CA LEU A 122 -9.76 -6.23 -8.30
C LEU A 122 -8.68 -7.29 -8.19
N SER A 123 -8.54 -8.11 -9.22
CA SER A 123 -7.39 -9.00 -9.35
C SER A 123 -6.20 -8.27 -9.98
N ARG A 124 -5.00 -8.85 -9.86
CA ARG A 124 -3.80 -8.39 -10.59
C ARG A 124 -3.94 -8.50 -12.11
N GLU A 125 -4.85 -9.34 -12.61
CA GLU A 125 -5.13 -9.45 -14.05
C GLU A 125 -5.98 -8.28 -14.56
N ASP A 126 -6.83 -7.71 -13.69
CA ASP A 126 -7.67 -6.56 -14.03
C ASP A 126 -6.90 -5.24 -14.08
N LEU A 127 -5.84 -5.15 -13.28
CA LEU A 127 -5.03 -3.95 -13.11
C LEU A 127 -3.56 -4.33 -12.96
N GLN A 128 -2.74 -3.77 -13.84
CA GLN A 128 -1.28 -3.75 -13.69
C GLN A 128 -0.81 -2.32 -13.51
N LEU A 129 0.13 -2.13 -12.60
CA LEU A 129 0.78 -0.85 -12.30
C LEU A 129 2.30 -1.05 -12.37
N ASP A 130 3.01 -0.04 -12.86
CA ASP A 130 4.46 -0.06 -12.94
C ASP A 130 5.09 0.41 -11.64
N TRP A 131 6.16 -0.26 -11.22
CA TRP A 131 6.85 0.09 -9.98
C TRP A 131 7.81 1.27 -10.18
N ARG A 132 8.46 1.34 -11.35
CA ARG A 132 9.56 2.28 -11.62
C ARG A 132 9.12 3.76 -11.52
N PRO A 133 8.00 4.20 -12.14
CA PRO A 133 7.57 5.59 -12.01
C PRO A 133 7.23 5.99 -10.56
N LEU A 134 6.70 5.04 -9.77
CA LEU A 134 6.45 5.26 -8.35
C LEU A 134 7.74 5.35 -7.55
N TYR A 135 8.76 4.55 -7.88
CA TYR A 135 10.08 4.62 -7.26
C TYR A 135 10.76 5.95 -7.55
N ASP A 136 10.84 6.36 -8.82
CA ASP A 136 11.48 7.62 -9.22
C ASP A 136 10.79 8.82 -8.54
N MET A 137 9.45 8.78 -8.44
CA MET A 137 8.68 9.79 -7.71
C MET A 137 8.96 9.73 -6.20
N CYS A 138 9.02 8.54 -5.61
CA CYS A 138 9.31 8.36 -4.19
C CYS A 138 10.68 8.93 -3.82
N VAL A 139 11.73 8.60 -4.58
CA VAL A 139 13.08 9.13 -4.37
C VAL A 139 13.08 10.65 -4.48
N ARG A 140 12.52 11.21 -5.56
CA ARG A 140 12.47 12.66 -5.78
C ARG A 140 11.82 13.44 -4.64
N VAL A 141 10.76 12.89 -4.03
CA VAL A 141 10.06 13.58 -2.94
C VAL A 141 10.70 13.31 -1.57
N THR A 142 11.39 12.19 -1.42
CA THR A 142 12.06 11.82 -0.16
C THR A 142 13.50 12.34 -0.04
N GLU A 143 14.15 12.69 -1.15
CA GLU A 143 15.51 13.26 -1.16
C GLU A 143 15.68 14.37 -0.12
N LYS A 144 16.53 14.07 0.87
CA LYS A 144 16.74 14.85 2.10
C LYS A 144 17.33 16.24 1.82
N THR A 145 18.03 16.41 0.71
CA THR A 145 18.67 17.65 0.28
C THR A 145 17.69 18.82 0.17
N LYS A 146 16.40 18.57 -0.12
CA LYS A 146 15.37 19.61 -0.18
C LYS A 146 14.71 19.93 1.17
N ARG A 147 14.83 19.04 2.17
CA ARG A 147 14.33 19.23 3.54
C ARG A 147 15.31 20.03 4.40
N ASP A 148 16.60 19.71 4.31
CA ASP A 148 17.65 20.35 5.11
C ASP A 148 17.88 21.82 4.68
N LEU A 149 17.60 22.13 3.41
CA LEU A 149 17.60 23.51 2.89
C LEU A 149 16.31 24.28 3.19
N GLY A 150 15.31 23.66 3.86
CA GLY A 150 14.04 24.31 4.21
C GLY A 150 13.13 24.69 3.04
N MET A 151 13.44 24.25 1.82
CA MET A 151 12.70 24.60 0.60
C MET A 151 11.30 23.99 0.56
N TYR A 152 11.11 22.81 1.18
CA TYR A 152 9.83 22.13 1.26
C TYR A 152 9.54 21.69 2.69
N ARG A 153 8.44 22.20 3.28
CA ARG A 153 7.92 21.75 4.58
C ARG A 153 6.87 20.66 4.36
N TYR A 154 7.29 19.41 4.45
CA TYR A 154 6.38 18.26 4.40
C TYR A 154 5.65 18.09 5.74
N SER A 155 4.41 17.60 5.71
CA SER A 155 3.76 17.12 6.93
C SER A 155 4.50 15.87 7.44
N ALA A 156 4.62 15.71 8.76
CA ALA A 156 5.29 14.54 9.35
C ALA A 156 4.70 13.18 8.89
N SER A 157 3.43 13.15 8.48
CA SER A 157 2.73 11.95 7.98
C SER A 157 2.83 11.73 6.46
N PHE A 158 3.53 12.61 5.74
CA PHE A 158 3.58 12.58 4.27
C PHE A 158 4.17 11.25 3.75
N GLU A 159 5.36 10.89 4.23
CA GLU A 159 6.07 9.67 3.82
C GLU A 159 5.26 8.43 4.16
N GLY A 160 4.69 8.36 5.37
CA GLY A 160 3.85 7.24 5.77
C GLY A 160 2.62 7.06 4.86
N THR A 161 2.00 8.16 4.43
CA THR A 161 0.86 8.12 3.51
C THR A 161 1.27 7.65 2.13
N LEU A 162 2.38 8.17 1.62
CA LEU A 162 2.95 7.78 0.32
C LEU A 162 3.34 6.30 0.31
N PHE A 163 4.10 5.85 1.30
CA PHE A 163 4.56 4.46 1.38
C PHE A 163 3.39 3.51 1.55
N ASN A 164 2.37 3.88 2.33
CA ASN A 164 1.16 3.08 2.41
C ASN A 164 0.43 2.97 1.07
N ALA A 165 0.36 4.03 0.27
CA ALA A 165 -0.20 3.97 -1.07
C ALA A 165 0.60 3.02 -1.97
N ILE A 166 1.93 3.11 -1.94
CA ILE A 166 2.81 2.21 -2.72
C ILE A 166 2.62 0.75 -2.29
N ARG A 167 2.53 0.44 -0.99
CA ARG A 167 2.22 -0.92 -0.49
C ARG A 167 0.86 -1.44 -0.99
N MET A 168 -0.11 -0.57 -1.23
CA MET A 168 -1.39 -0.95 -1.84
C MET A 168 -1.25 -1.19 -3.35
N CYS A 169 -0.45 -0.38 -4.05
CA CYS A 169 -0.13 -0.57 -5.47
C CYS A 169 0.68 -1.85 -5.73
N ARG A 170 1.59 -2.23 -4.82
CA ARG A 170 2.49 -3.40 -4.92
C ARG A 170 1.79 -4.72 -5.26
N VAL A 171 0.52 -4.87 -4.89
CA VAL A 171 -0.30 -6.04 -5.20
C VAL A 171 -0.56 -6.21 -6.71
N TYR A 172 -0.48 -5.10 -7.45
CA TYR A 172 -0.79 -5.01 -8.88
C TYR A 172 0.46 -4.87 -9.75
N PHE A 173 1.66 -4.97 -9.16
CA PHE A 173 2.90 -5.00 -9.95
C PHE A 173 3.05 -6.35 -10.67
N PRO A 174 3.63 -6.38 -11.87
CA PRO A 174 3.91 -7.63 -12.56
C PRO A 174 4.98 -8.44 -11.80
N ALA A 175 4.91 -9.78 -11.87
CA ALA A 175 5.90 -10.65 -11.22
C ALA A 175 7.31 -10.43 -11.79
N SER A 176 7.42 -10.11 -13.08
CA SER A 176 8.70 -9.78 -13.73
C SER A 176 9.42 -8.58 -13.09
N ALA A 177 8.67 -7.66 -12.46
CA ALA A 177 9.26 -6.53 -11.74
C ALA A 177 10.17 -6.97 -10.59
N THR A 178 10.00 -8.19 -10.06
CA THR A 178 10.90 -8.69 -9.01
C THR A 178 12.35 -8.67 -9.48
N GLN A 179 12.66 -9.12 -10.70
CA GLN A 179 14.04 -9.14 -11.19
C GLN A 179 14.59 -7.71 -11.31
N GLU A 180 13.84 -6.80 -11.93
CA GLU A 180 14.26 -5.40 -12.10
C GLU A 180 14.53 -4.70 -10.76
N ILE A 181 13.67 -4.93 -9.77
CA ILE A 181 13.82 -4.37 -8.41
C ILE A 181 15.08 -4.96 -7.75
N LEU A 182 15.30 -6.26 -7.89
CA LEU A 182 16.50 -6.89 -7.34
C LEU A 182 17.78 -6.36 -8.01
N ASP A 183 17.78 -6.19 -9.33
CA ASP A 183 18.93 -5.66 -10.06
C ASP A 183 19.28 -4.23 -9.62
N GLU A 184 18.27 -3.40 -9.32
CA GLU A 184 18.47 -2.06 -8.77
C GLU A 184 19.07 -2.07 -7.36
N PHE A 185 18.54 -2.92 -6.46
CA PHE A 185 18.82 -2.81 -5.03
C PHE A 185 19.88 -3.78 -4.49
N LYS A 186 20.08 -4.96 -5.12
CA LYS A 186 21.01 -5.98 -4.59
C LYS A 186 22.43 -5.46 -4.39
N GLN A 187 22.89 -4.53 -5.21
CA GLN A 187 24.22 -3.91 -5.08
C GLN A 187 24.45 -3.18 -3.74
N TYR A 188 23.38 -2.76 -3.07
CA TYR A 188 23.43 -2.03 -1.79
C TYR A 188 23.30 -2.96 -0.57
N LEU A 189 23.16 -4.28 -0.76
CA LEU A 189 23.08 -5.27 0.32
C LEU A 189 24.46 -5.55 0.94
N CYS A 190 25.04 -4.55 1.59
CA CYS A 190 26.31 -4.64 2.30
C CYS A 190 26.10 -4.53 3.82
N PRO A 191 26.26 -5.62 4.60
CA PRO A 191 26.10 -5.60 6.06
C PRO A 191 26.97 -4.58 6.78
N PHE A 192 28.12 -4.22 6.21
CA PHE A 192 29.05 -3.25 6.78
C PHE A 192 28.65 -1.80 6.55
N ASN A 193 27.77 -1.53 5.56
CA ASN A 193 27.20 -0.21 5.33
C ASN A 193 25.71 -0.22 5.70
N THR A 194 25.45 0.03 6.99
CA THR A 194 24.09 0.00 7.56
C THR A 194 23.13 0.98 6.89
N CYS A 195 23.62 2.10 6.35
CA CYS A 195 22.79 3.10 5.66
C CYS A 195 22.28 2.56 4.32
N ASP A 196 23.19 2.10 3.45
CA ASP A 196 22.83 1.57 2.13
C ASP A 196 22.02 0.28 2.26
N MET A 197 22.38 -0.57 3.21
CA MET A 197 21.64 -1.79 3.54
C MET A 197 20.20 -1.47 3.99
N SER A 198 20.01 -0.48 4.86
CA SER A 198 18.68 -0.07 5.33
C SER A 198 17.85 0.55 4.20
N TYR A 199 18.48 1.36 3.34
CA TYR A 199 17.84 1.91 2.15
C TYR A 199 17.38 0.78 1.23
N SER A 200 18.26 -0.15 0.87
CA SER A 200 17.95 -1.30 0.03
C SER A 200 16.78 -2.11 0.60
N MET A 201 16.85 -2.48 1.87
CA MET A 201 15.82 -3.31 2.51
C MET A 201 14.47 -2.59 2.63
N GLU A 202 14.46 -1.28 2.91
CA GLU A 202 13.23 -0.49 2.95
C GLU A 202 12.54 -0.43 1.59
N TYR A 203 13.29 -0.14 0.53
CA TYR A 203 12.73 -0.05 -0.83
C TYR A 203 12.37 -1.43 -1.39
N MET A 204 13.15 -2.47 -1.10
CA MET A 204 12.79 -3.85 -1.40
C MET A 204 11.48 -4.25 -0.68
N GLU A 205 11.31 -3.92 0.61
CA GLU A 205 10.03 -4.11 1.30
C GLU A 205 8.91 -3.38 0.57
N LEU A 206 9.12 -2.11 0.25
CA LEU A 206 8.10 -1.24 -0.30
C LEU A 206 7.63 -1.68 -1.70
N PHE A 207 8.53 -2.21 -2.53
CA PHE A 207 8.26 -2.46 -3.95
C PHE A 207 8.20 -3.94 -4.35
N LEU A 208 8.83 -4.88 -3.64
CA LEU A 208 8.88 -6.29 -4.11
C LEU A 208 7.48 -6.94 -4.18
N PRO A 209 7.06 -7.42 -5.36
CA PRO A 209 5.82 -8.16 -5.51
C PRO A 209 5.87 -9.49 -4.74
N CYS A 210 5.06 -9.62 -3.69
CA CYS A 210 4.87 -10.89 -2.95
C CYS A 210 3.54 -11.58 -3.28
N HIS A 211 2.61 -10.85 -3.92
CA HIS A 211 1.30 -11.35 -4.34
C HIS A 211 1.37 -11.90 -5.76
N VAL A 212 1.99 -13.07 -5.89
CA VAL A 212 2.18 -13.76 -7.16
C VAL A 212 1.49 -15.12 -7.14
N LYS A 213 1.17 -15.65 -8.32
CA LYS A 213 0.67 -17.02 -8.42
C LYS A 213 1.79 -18.00 -8.07
N PRO A 214 1.48 -19.18 -7.52
CA PRO A 214 2.49 -20.19 -7.24
C PRO A 214 3.32 -20.61 -8.47
N SER A 215 2.72 -20.59 -9.66
CA SER A 215 3.41 -20.84 -10.94
C SER A 215 4.48 -19.78 -11.27
N GLU A 216 4.37 -18.57 -10.73
CA GLU A 216 5.31 -17.47 -10.92
C GLU A 216 6.41 -17.44 -9.84
N ALA A 217 6.44 -18.40 -8.91
CA ALA A 217 7.39 -18.40 -7.79
C ALA A 217 8.85 -18.29 -8.23
N GLY A 218 9.21 -18.93 -9.35
CA GLY A 218 10.57 -18.93 -9.89
C GLY A 218 11.06 -17.56 -10.39
N ILE A 219 10.14 -16.69 -10.80
CA ILE A 219 10.46 -15.32 -11.26
C ILE A 219 10.14 -14.26 -10.19
N SER A 220 9.83 -14.68 -8.97
CA SER A 220 9.44 -13.80 -7.87
C SER A 220 10.24 -14.15 -6.60
N TYR A 221 9.60 -14.65 -5.54
CA TYR A 221 10.24 -14.80 -4.24
C TYR A 221 11.40 -15.78 -4.19
N LYS A 222 11.47 -16.78 -5.10
CA LYS A 222 12.62 -17.70 -5.18
C LYS A 222 13.91 -17.01 -5.62
N LEU A 223 13.86 -15.80 -6.18
CA LEU A 223 15.04 -15.05 -6.62
C LEU A 223 15.80 -14.37 -5.47
N TRP A 224 15.18 -14.27 -4.29
CA TRP A 224 15.73 -13.52 -3.16
C TRP A 224 15.54 -14.18 -1.80
N PHE A 225 14.55 -15.07 -1.62
CA PHE A 225 14.21 -15.63 -0.30
C PHE A 225 15.40 -16.31 0.39
N ASP A 226 16.04 -17.28 -0.27
CA ASP A 226 17.13 -18.05 0.32
C ASP A 226 18.34 -17.18 0.65
N GLU A 227 18.70 -16.28 -0.28
CA GLU A 227 19.80 -15.32 -0.11
C GLU A 227 19.57 -14.41 1.09
N LEU A 228 18.38 -13.81 1.21
CA LEU A 228 18.05 -12.94 2.34
C LEU A 228 17.92 -13.72 3.65
N MET A 229 17.50 -14.99 3.63
CA MET A 229 17.49 -15.83 4.83
C MET A 229 18.90 -16.16 5.32
N ILE A 230 19.82 -16.47 4.41
CA ILE A 230 21.24 -16.69 4.73
C ILE A 230 21.85 -15.40 5.31
N LEU A 231 21.61 -14.27 4.64
CA LEU A 231 22.03 -12.96 5.10
C LEU A 231 21.52 -12.67 6.51
N TRP A 232 20.22 -12.93 6.74
CA TRP A 232 19.62 -12.74 8.05
C TRP A 232 20.30 -13.60 9.10
N ASN A 233 20.47 -14.90 8.85
CA ASN A 233 21.10 -15.84 9.79
C ASN A 233 22.53 -15.43 10.17
N ASN A 234 23.30 -14.89 9.22
CA ASN A 234 24.70 -14.53 9.44
C ASN A 234 24.90 -13.19 10.14
N CYS A 235 23.98 -12.24 9.97
CA CYS A 235 24.02 -10.96 10.68
C CYS A 235 23.45 -11.13 12.09
N GLN A 236 24.26 -11.01 13.14
CA GLN A 236 23.84 -11.26 14.53
C GLN A 236 23.36 -10.00 15.27
N GLU A 237 23.62 -8.81 14.74
CA GLU A 237 23.26 -7.54 15.39
C GLU A 237 21.83 -7.11 15.05
N ALA A 238 21.14 -6.55 16.05
CA ALA A 238 19.84 -5.93 15.86
C ALA A 238 19.98 -4.65 15.03
N CYS A 239 19.80 -4.77 13.72
CA CYS A 239 19.92 -3.65 12.79
C CYS A 239 18.55 -3.12 12.37
N PRO A 240 18.42 -1.81 12.04
CA PRO A 240 17.15 -1.23 11.59
C PRO A 240 16.53 -1.96 10.39
N TRP A 241 17.38 -2.48 9.48
CA TRP A 241 16.95 -3.17 8.27
C TRP A 241 16.23 -4.51 8.54
N GLU A 242 16.45 -5.14 9.69
CA GLU A 242 15.80 -6.41 10.03
C GLU A 242 14.27 -6.26 10.12
N ASN A 243 13.78 -5.08 10.51
CA ASN A 243 12.35 -4.81 10.54
C ASN A 243 11.74 -4.92 9.13
N TYR A 244 12.40 -4.34 8.13
CA TYR A 244 11.93 -4.39 6.75
C TYR A 244 11.94 -5.82 6.22
N LEU A 245 12.99 -6.58 6.52
CA LEU A 245 13.06 -7.99 6.17
C LEU A 245 11.94 -8.81 6.83
N MET A 246 11.66 -8.57 8.12
CA MET A 246 10.56 -9.23 8.83
C MET A 246 9.19 -8.90 8.22
N TYR A 247 8.98 -7.65 7.79
CA TYR A 247 7.76 -7.26 7.06
C TYR A 247 7.65 -7.96 5.69
N MET A 248 8.76 -8.08 4.95
CA MET A 248 8.80 -8.84 3.70
C MET A 248 8.41 -10.30 3.92
N MET A 249 9.02 -10.96 4.90
CA MET A 249 8.73 -12.35 5.24
C MET A 249 7.27 -12.54 5.69
N THR A 250 6.74 -11.60 6.48
CA THR A 250 5.32 -11.62 6.89
C THR A 250 4.38 -11.52 5.68
N ASN A 251 4.69 -10.64 4.72
CA ASN A 251 3.90 -10.52 3.50
C ASN A 251 4.01 -11.79 2.66
N LEU A 252 5.19 -12.36 2.53
CA LEU A 252 5.42 -13.59 1.79
C LEU A 252 4.65 -14.76 2.40
N ALA A 253 4.76 -14.97 3.72
CA ALA A 253 4.04 -16.00 4.46
C ALA A 253 2.51 -15.86 4.32
N ARG A 254 2.00 -14.61 4.31
CA ARG A 254 0.57 -14.34 4.16
C ARG A 254 0.03 -14.72 2.78
N TYR A 255 0.80 -14.53 1.71
CA TYR A 255 0.32 -14.76 0.34
C TYR A 255 0.72 -16.13 -0.23
N GLN A 256 1.80 -16.73 0.27
CA GLN A 256 2.35 -18.02 -0.21
C GLN A 256 2.15 -19.14 0.82
N ILE A 257 0.94 -19.23 1.39
CA ILE A 257 0.59 -20.23 2.40
C ILE A 257 0.74 -21.63 1.80
N GLY A 258 1.56 -22.47 2.44
CA GLY A 258 1.78 -23.87 2.03
C GLY A 258 2.85 -24.10 0.97
N TYR A 259 3.48 -23.04 0.44
CA TYR A 259 4.50 -23.16 -0.63
C TYR A 259 5.94 -22.97 -0.16
N ILE A 260 6.14 -22.51 1.07
CA ILE A 260 7.45 -22.28 1.69
C ILE A 260 7.50 -23.09 2.97
N ASP A 261 8.55 -23.87 3.13
CA ASP A 261 8.83 -24.54 4.39
C ASP A 261 9.47 -23.53 5.37
N TRP A 262 8.67 -23.05 6.31
CA TRP A 262 9.13 -22.12 7.33
C TRP A 262 9.78 -22.83 8.53
N GLN A 263 9.64 -24.16 8.66
CA GLN A 263 10.11 -24.90 9.85
C GLN A 263 11.58 -24.62 10.22
N PRO A 264 12.53 -24.58 9.27
CA PRO A 264 13.93 -24.31 9.59
C PRO A 264 14.19 -22.89 10.11
N HIS A 265 13.29 -21.95 9.81
CA HIS A 265 13.48 -20.51 10.03
C HIS A 265 12.73 -20.00 11.26
N ILE A 266 11.65 -20.68 11.66
CA ILE A 266 10.75 -20.27 12.74
C ILE A 266 11.51 -19.97 14.04
N ALA A 267 12.40 -20.86 14.48
CA ALA A 267 13.13 -20.68 15.74
C ALA A 267 13.95 -19.37 15.74
N ASN A 268 14.70 -19.10 14.67
CA ASN A 268 15.49 -17.88 14.56
C ASN A 268 14.62 -16.62 14.49
N MET A 269 13.52 -16.65 13.72
CA MET A 269 12.58 -15.53 13.64
C MET A 269 11.96 -15.18 15.00
N PHE A 270 11.58 -16.20 15.79
CA PHE A 270 11.05 -15.98 17.14
C PHE A 270 12.11 -15.35 18.06
N VAL A 271 13.29 -15.95 18.12
CA VAL A 271 14.40 -15.46 18.95
C VAL A 271 14.73 -14.00 18.63
N ARG A 272 14.88 -13.65 17.35
CA ARG A 272 15.16 -12.27 16.92
C ARG A 272 14.04 -11.29 17.28
N SER A 273 12.78 -11.68 17.06
CA SER A 273 11.65 -10.82 17.40
C SER A 273 11.54 -10.55 18.92
N LEU A 274 11.91 -11.53 19.76
CA LEU A 274 11.96 -11.39 21.21
C LEU A 274 13.12 -10.49 21.65
N PHE A 275 14.33 -10.72 21.12
CA PHE A 275 15.51 -9.89 21.41
C PHE A 275 15.31 -8.43 21.02
N GLN A 276 14.69 -8.17 19.87
CA GLN A 276 14.43 -6.80 19.44
C GLN A 276 13.45 -6.07 20.37
N ARG A 277 12.43 -6.79 20.87
CA ARG A 277 11.46 -6.24 21.83
C ARG A 277 12.05 -6.07 23.23
N SER A 278 12.91 -6.98 23.68
CA SER A 278 13.57 -6.85 24.99
C SER A 278 14.56 -5.69 25.01
N LEU A 279 15.33 -5.46 23.93
CA LEU A 279 16.21 -4.30 23.80
C LEU A 279 15.45 -2.96 23.83
N LEU A 280 14.24 -2.90 23.27
CA LEU A 280 13.36 -1.72 23.35
C LEU A 280 12.85 -1.48 24.78
N MET A 281 12.59 -2.55 25.55
CA MET A 281 12.26 -2.44 26.98
C MET A 281 13.46 -1.86 27.73
N PHE A 282 14.67 -2.40 27.57
CA PHE A 282 15.87 -1.89 28.25
C PHE A 282 16.22 -0.44 27.89
N LYS A 283 16.02 0.01 26.63
CA LYS A 283 16.20 1.42 26.25
C LYS A 283 15.17 2.36 26.87
N ASN A 284 13.94 1.90 27.13
CA ASN A 284 12.91 2.70 27.81
C ASN A 284 13.10 2.72 29.34
N TYR A 285 13.81 1.74 29.90
CA TYR A 285 14.21 1.68 31.32
C TYR A 285 15.60 2.26 31.57
N GLY A 286 15.98 3.30 30.84
CA GLY A 286 17.18 4.09 31.09
C GLY A 286 17.10 4.97 32.36
N VAL A 287 16.57 4.44 33.47
CA VAL A 287 16.92 4.77 34.86
C VAL A 287 16.49 3.55 35.67
N VAL A 288 17.42 2.64 35.98
CA VAL A 288 17.76 2.15 37.33
C VAL A 288 18.97 1.23 37.13
N GLU A 289 20.11 1.64 37.66
CA GLU A 289 21.27 0.77 37.89
C GLU A 289 20.82 -0.49 38.65
N ASN A 290 21.05 -1.68 38.09
CA ASN A 290 21.71 -2.81 38.75
C ASN A 290 21.48 -4.13 37.99
N VAL A 291 22.61 -4.76 37.64
CA VAL A 291 22.92 -6.19 37.67
C VAL A 291 21.77 -7.16 37.37
N ILE A 292 21.84 -7.87 36.23
CA ILE A 292 21.67 -9.33 36.21
C ILE A 292 22.62 -9.93 35.15
N TYR A 293 23.69 -10.57 35.63
CA TYR A 293 24.41 -11.61 34.90
C TYR A 293 23.43 -12.76 34.65
N ILE A 294 23.14 -13.09 33.38
CA ILE A 294 22.60 -14.41 33.05
C ILE A 294 23.68 -15.15 32.26
N SER A 295 24.49 -15.85 33.03
CA SER A 295 25.25 -17.01 32.58
C SER A 295 24.26 -18.13 32.25
N LEU A 296 24.35 -18.73 31.07
CA LEU A 296 23.83 -20.07 30.83
C LEU A 296 24.80 -20.85 29.92
N VAL A 297 25.59 -21.68 30.61
CA VAL A 297 26.42 -22.84 30.20
C VAL A 297 27.56 -22.60 29.22
#